data_AF-A0A371RKQ4-F1
#
_entry.id   AF-A0A371RKQ4-F1
#
_cell.length_a   1.000
_cell.length_b   1.000
_cell.length_c   1.000
_cell.angle_alpha   90.00
_cell.angle_beta   90.00
_cell.angle_gamma   90.00
#
_symmetry.space_group_name_H-M   'P 1'
#
loop_
_entity.id
_entity.type
_entity.pdbx_description
1 polymer ?
#
loop_
_entity_poly.entity_id
_entity_poly.type
_entity_poly.pdbx_seq_one_letter_code
_entity_poly.pdbx_strand_id
1 'polypeptide(L)'
;MREEWMRISTSFWALTLALGAGACGGREEAPAEETKVVEESDQAPVSLGLFDEMSDIGDVATPGSASFDPGTGVYEITASGENMWADKDAFTYVWTKMSGDVFVSADIEWLGEGVHEHRKAGVVIRESLEPDARYADIVIHGDGLTSLQYRDETGGETRQIVSAVQDASRVRLEKEGDYVFMSVALEDGGWQRGGGNYRIPFGDEFYVGLAVCSHDNSVTETARFSNVEITPLDLEPVTETGYPAGVDSSLEILDVATGNREVIYTSDDKFEAPNWSRDGEYLLFNGGGYIWKIPAEGGDPVKVNTGPYIRNNNDHGISPDGTQLIISDQSQPDDISRIYLLPIEGADEPREVVSHPTARSYWHAWSPDGEVIAYTAQRPEISDSYNIWAKRLDGGEEWRVTDSDGLDDGADFSPDGEWLYFNSTRTGAMQIWKVRPDGTEPTQVTFDESYRDWFPHPSPDGKWIIMVSFGLDVDLADHPPNRDVFIRMMPADGSEPPHIVTKLHGGQGTINVPSWSPDSTRVAMVSYRLDRPDRP
;
A
#
# COMPACT_ATOMS: atom_id res chain seq x y z
N MET A 1 22.01 27.41 45.78
CA MET A 1 22.64 28.72 45.52
C MET A 1 22.65 28.86 44.01
N ARG A 2 21.84 29.76 43.41
CA ARG A 2 22.17 31.17 43.11
C ARG A 2 23.36 31.26 42.13
N GLU A 3 23.31 31.92 40.98
CA GLU A 3 22.37 32.95 40.45
C GLU A 3 22.41 33.02 38.89
N GLU A 4 21.27 33.43 38.27
CA GLU A 4 21.06 34.39 37.14
C GLU A 4 21.86 34.23 35.81
N TRP A 5 21.41 34.63 34.60
CA TRP A 5 20.65 35.80 34.09
C TRP A 5 19.94 35.44 32.74
N MET A 6 19.17 36.28 32.01
CA MET A 6 18.03 37.18 32.32
C MET A 6 17.31 37.55 30.97
N ARG A 7 16.12 38.18 31.00
CA ARG A 7 15.18 38.38 29.87
C ARG A 7 15.39 39.63 28.98
N ILE A 8 15.07 39.47 27.70
CA ILE A 8 14.20 40.28 26.78
C ILE A 8 13.79 41.72 27.20
N SER A 9 13.90 42.69 26.27
CA SER A 9 12.93 43.82 26.09
C SER A 9 13.07 44.48 24.69
N THR A 10 12.07 45.26 24.25
CA THR A 10 11.83 45.72 22.85
C THR A 10 11.66 47.25 22.67
N SER A 11 11.61 47.71 21.40
CA SER A 11 10.81 48.86 20.87
C SER A 11 11.46 50.25 20.61
N PHE A 12 10.73 51.09 19.85
CA PHE A 12 11.14 52.06 18.80
C PHE A 12 11.13 53.59 19.16
N TRP A 13 11.29 54.45 18.11
CA TRP A 13 11.16 55.94 17.96
C TRP A 13 12.46 56.79 18.03
N ALA A 14 12.66 57.96 17.35
CA ALA A 14 12.16 58.54 16.07
C ALA A 14 12.85 59.91 15.70
N LEU A 15 12.75 60.37 14.42
CA LEU A 15 12.99 61.75 13.87
C LEU A 15 14.43 62.35 13.93
N THR A 16 14.95 63.10 12.92
CA THR A 16 14.54 64.48 12.52
C THR A 16 15.11 64.91 11.12
N LEU A 17 14.54 65.98 10.52
CA LEU A 17 14.69 66.52 9.14
C LEU A 17 16.03 67.22 8.77
N ALA A 18 16.29 67.43 7.45
CA ALA A 18 16.58 68.77 6.87
C ALA A 18 16.45 68.89 5.31
N LEU A 19 15.98 70.07 4.88
CA LEU A 19 15.56 70.55 3.55
C LEU A 19 16.61 70.69 2.42
N GLY A 20 16.13 70.78 1.18
CA GLY A 20 16.77 71.47 0.03
C GLY A 20 15.76 71.76 -1.10
N ALA A 21 15.76 72.98 -1.67
CA ALA A 21 14.75 73.42 -2.65
C ALA A 21 15.35 74.10 -3.90
N GLY A 22 14.66 74.00 -5.04
CA GLY A 22 15.01 74.71 -6.28
C GLY A 22 13.86 74.69 -7.31
N ALA A 23 13.43 75.86 -7.76
CA ALA A 23 12.49 76.06 -8.87
C ALA A 23 13.27 76.24 -10.21
N CYS A 24 12.71 76.45 -11.41
CA CYS A 24 11.35 76.77 -11.86
C CYS A 24 11.24 76.50 -13.39
N GLY A 25 10.04 76.36 -13.94
CA GLY A 25 9.80 76.41 -15.39
C GLY A 25 8.71 75.43 -15.86
N GLY A 26 7.63 75.95 -16.44
CA GLY A 26 6.51 75.11 -16.91
C GLY A 26 5.82 75.69 -18.14
N ARG A 27 4.76 75.02 -18.61
CA ARG A 27 3.73 75.63 -19.46
C ARG A 27 2.47 74.75 -19.63
N GLU A 28 1.34 75.46 -19.73
CA GLU A 28 0.07 75.11 -20.39
C GLU A 28 -0.70 73.85 -19.94
N GLU A 29 -1.85 74.11 -19.30
CA GLU A 29 -2.96 73.16 -19.11
C GLU A 29 -3.69 72.91 -20.45
N ALA A 30 -4.08 71.66 -20.67
CA ALA A 30 -5.11 71.24 -21.63
C ALA A 30 -6.24 70.55 -20.84
N PRO A 31 -7.50 70.58 -21.31
CA PRO A 31 -8.64 70.14 -20.51
C PRO A 31 -8.62 68.62 -20.29
N ALA A 32 -9.10 68.19 -19.12
CA ALA A 32 -9.26 66.78 -18.81
C ALA A 32 -10.31 66.12 -19.72
N GLU A 33 -9.92 65.07 -20.44
CA GLU A 33 -10.86 64.06 -20.89
C GLU A 33 -11.28 63.21 -19.69
N GLU A 34 -12.59 63.03 -19.50
CA GLU A 34 -13.10 62.05 -18.55
C GLU A 34 -12.74 60.65 -19.05
N THR A 35 -11.68 60.06 -18.49
CA THR A 35 -11.52 58.62 -18.52
C THR A 35 -12.73 58.00 -17.84
N LYS A 36 -13.64 57.45 -18.63
CA LYS A 36 -14.61 56.49 -18.15
C LYS A 36 -13.84 55.37 -17.46
N VAL A 37 -13.95 55.31 -16.14
CA VAL A 37 -13.74 54.07 -15.40
C VAL A 37 -14.72 53.08 -16.01
N VAL A 38 -14.18 52.04 -16.64
CA VAL A 38 -14.96 50.84 -16.93
C VAL A 38 -15.17 50.23 -15.56
N GLU A 39 -16.40 50.28 -15.05
CA GLU A 39 -16.77 49.52 -13.87
C GLU A 39 -16.45 48.05 -14.17
N GLU A 40 -15.53 47.45 -13.40
CA GLU A 40 -15.43 46.00 -13.33
C GLU A 40 -16.83 45.48 -12.99
N SER A 41 -17.30 44.50 -13.76
CA SER A 41 -18.60 43.92 -13.47
C SER A 41 -18.53 43.24 -12.10
N ASP A 42 -19.28 43.77 -11.13
CA ASP A 42 -19.65 43.09 -9.88
C ASP A 42 -20.42 41.79 -10.22
N GLN A 43 -19.70 40.78 -10.70
CA GLN A 43 -20.15 39.41 -10.57
C GLN A 43 -20.07 39.08 -9.09
N ALA A 44 -21.22 38.77 -8.48
CA ALA A 44 -21.23 38.22 -7.14
C ALA A 44 -20.27 37.02 -7.10
N PRO A 45 -19.43 36.86 -6.06
CA PRO A 45 -18.45 35.79 -6.01
C PRO A 45 -19.16 34.45 -6.20
N VAL A 46 -18.65 33.65 -7.13
CA VAL A 46 -19.16 32.30 -7.39
C VAL A 46 -19.03 31.51 -6.10
N SER A 47 -20.16 31.11 -5.52
CA SER A 47 -20.14 30.23 -4.35
C SER A 47 -19.65 28.86 -4.81
N LEU A 48 -18.56 28.36 -4.20
CA LEU A 48 -18.03 27.02 -4.43
C LEU A 48 -18.46 26.04 -3.32
N GLY A 49 -19.62 26.26 -2.71
CA GLY A 49 -20.24 25.35 -1.74
C GLY A 49 -19.37 25.10 -0.49
N LEU A 50 -18.74 23.93 -0.44
CA LEU A 50 -17.83 23.48 0.63
C LEU A 50 -16.37 23.93 0.44
N PHE A 51 -16.04 24.49 -0.73
CA PHE A 51 -14.68 24.83 -1.14
C PHE A 51 -14.45 26.34 -1.08
N ASP A 52 -13.20 26.73 -0.81
CA ASP A 52 -12.80 28.14 -0.67
C ASP A 52 -12.44 28.75 -2.04
N GLU A 53 -11.72 27.99 -2.86
CA GLU A 53 -11.12 28.46 -4.11
C GLU A 53 -11.20 27.38 -5.22
N MET A 54 -10.94 27.82 -6.45
CA MET A 54 -10.66 26.94 -7.58
C MET A 54 -9.44 27.44 -8.34
N SER A 55 -8.66 26.51 -8.88
CA SER A 55 -7.45 26.82 -9.64
C SER A 55 -7.16 25.70 -10.64
N ASP A 56 -6.65 26.08 -11.81
CA ASP A 56 -5.98 25.11 -12.67
C ASP A 56 -4.59 24.79 -12.12
N ILE A 57 -4.26 23.51 -12.11
CA ILE A 57 -2.96 22.97 -11.70
C ILE A 57 -2.19 22.63 -12.98
N GLY A 58 -0.93 23.07 -13.06
CA GLY A 58 -0.05 22.78 -14.21
C GLY A 58 -0.45 23.49 -15.51
N ASP A 59 0.01 22.93 -16.64
CA ASP A 59 -0.21 23.50 -17.97
C ASP A 59 -1.58 23.07 -18.53
N VAL A 60 -2.60 23.93 -18.39
CA VAL A 60 -3.91 23.78 -19.07
C VAL A 60 -4.01 24.72 -20.28
N ALA A 61 -4.56 24.25 -21.40
CA ALA A 61 -4.70 25.08 -22.61
C ALA A 61 -6.02 25.87 -22.64
N THR A 62 -7.08 25.32 -22.03
CA THR A 62 -8.36 26.00 -21.81
C THR A 62 -8.60 26.11 -20.31
N PRO A 63 -8.67 27.34 -19.74
CA PRO A 63 -8.89 27.53 -18.31
C PRO A 63 -10.15 26.82 -17.81
N GLY A 64 -10.06 26.23 -16.63
CA GLY A 64 -11.13 25.51 -15.99
C GLY A 64 -12.33 26.39 -15.63
N SER A 65 -13.47 25.75 -15.43
CA SER A 65 -14.66 26.41 -14.85
C SER A 65 -15.38 25.46 -13.90
N ALA A 66 -15.88 26.01 -12.79
CA ALA A 66 -16.70 25.29 -11.83
C ALA A 66 -17.95 26.10 -11.50
N SER A 67 -19.05 25.41 -11.26
CA SER A 67 -20.28 25.99 -10.72
C SER A 67 -20.87 25.08 -9.66
N PHE A 68 -21.60 25.66 -8.71
CA PHE A 68 -22.29 24.94 -7.64
C PHE A 68 -23.74 25.43 -7.55
N ASP A 69 -24.69 24.50 -7.54
CA ASP A 69 -26.10 24.78 -7.29
C ASP A 69 -26.46 24.52 -5.82
N PRO A 70 -26.65 25.56 -4.98
CA PRO A 70 -27.02 25.39 -3.57
C PRO A 70 -28.44 24.82 -3.37
N GLY A 71 -29.26 24.74 -4.43
CA GLY A 71 -30.58 24.10 -4.39
C GLY A 71 -30.53 22.58 -4.49
N THR A 72 -29.47 22.02 -5.07
CA THR A 72 -29.29 20.57 -5.29
C THR A 72 -28.03 19.99 -4.64
N GLY A 73 -27.06 20.82 -4.27
CA GLY A 73 -25.76 20.39 -3.74
C GLY A 73 -24.81 19.87 -4.83
N VAL A 74 -25.11 20.13 -6.10
CA VAL A 74 -24.36 19.62 -7.26
C VAL A 74 -23.29 20.62 -7.68
N TYR A 75 -22.08 20.12 -7.93
CA TYR A 75 -21.02 20.81 -8.65
C TYR A 75 -20.99 20.35 -10.10
N GLU A 76 -20.71 21.25 -11.03
CA GLU A 76 -20.38 20.94 -12.42
C GLU A 76 -19.03 21.59 -12.73
N ILE A 77 -18.01 20.76 -13.01
CA ILE A 77 -16.62 21.17 -13.24
C ILE A 77 -16.23 20.79 -14.67
N THR A 78 -15.74 21.76 -15.43
CA THR A 78 -15.22 21.58 -16.79
C THR A 78 -13.74 21.92 -16.83
N ALA A 79 -12.92 21.03 -17.38
CA ALA A 79 -11.47 21.14 -17.38
C ALA A 79 -10.85 20.72 -18.72
N SER A 80 -9.74 21.35 -19.08
CA SER A 80 -8.74 20.73 -19.98
C SER A 80 -7.63 20.11 -19.13
N GLY A 81 -6.48 19.79 -19.74
CA GLY A 81 -5.32 19.23 -19.05
C GLY A 81 -4.80 17.94 -19.70
N GLU A 82 -3.48 17.76 -19.68
CA GLU A 82 -2.81 16.63 -20.33
C GLU A 82 -2.97 15.33 -19.55
N ASN A 83 -2.75 15.33 -18.22
CA ASN A 83 -2.94 14.15 -17.37
C ASN A 83 -2.83 14.49 -15.86
N MET A 84 -3.19 13.55 -15.00
CA MET A 84 -2.83 13.52 -13.57
C MET A 84 -1.97 12.26 -13.36
N TRP A 85 -0.71 12.30 -13.78
CA TRP A 85 0.16 11.11 -13.84
C TRP A 85 1.66 11.49 -13.95
N ALA A 86 2.55 10.50 -13.89
CA ALA A 86 4.00 10.67 -13.99
C ALA A 86 4.53 11.72 -12.99
N ASP A 87 5.42 12.61 -13.39
CA ASP A 87 6.04 13.61 -12.51
C ASP A 87 5.19 14.88 -12.31
N LYS A 88 4.13 15.11 -13.11
CA LYS A 88 3.37 16.36 -13.13
C LYS A 88 1.90 16.21 -13.52
N ASP A 89 1.07 16.97 -12.83
CA ASP A 89 -0.37 17.05 -13.06
C ASP A 89 -0.75 18.29 -13.90
N ALA A 90 -1.78 18.14 -14.72
CA ALA A 90 -2.42 19.20 -15.52
C ALA A 90 -3.94 18.99 -15.50
N PHE A 91 -4.67 19.77 -14.70
CA PHE A 91 -6.12 19.58 -14.44
C PHE A 91 -6.77 20.79 -13.73
N THR A 92 -8.10 20.84 -13.64
CA THR A 92 -8.81 21.86 -12.84
C THR A 92 -9.19 21.33 -11.46
N TYR A 93 -8.86 22.08 -10.40
CA TYR A 93 -9.06 21.70 -9.01
C TYR A 93 -9.97 22.70 -8.26
N VAL A 94 -10.97 22.18 -7.54
CA VAL A 94 -11.86 22.97 -6.66
C VAL A 94 -11.65 22.49 -5.23
N TRP A 95 -11.20 23.37 -4.32
CA TRP A 95 -10.53 22.94 -3.09
C TRP A 95 -10.76 23.83 -1.86
N THR A 96 -10.54 23.23 -0.70
CA THR A 96 -10.39 23.91 0.61
C THR A 96 -9.09 23.43 1.26
N LYS A 97 -8.54 24.25 2.17
CA LYS A 97 -7.29 23.93 2.87
C LYS A 97 -7.58 23.28 4.22
N MET A 98 -6.92 22.17 4.52
CA MET A 98 -7.17 21.34 5.70
C MET A 98 -5.88 20.90 6.38
N SER A 99 -6.04 20.30 7.56
CA SER A 99 -4.98 19.72 8.38
C SER A 99 -5.52 18.53 9.17
N GLY A 100 -4.61 17.69 9.69
CA GLY A 100 -4.99 16.49 10.46
C GLY A 100 -5.50 15.34 9.59
N ASP A 101 -6.46 14.60 10.11
CA ASP A 101 -7.09 13.47 9.42
C ASP A 101 -8.46 13.87 8.86
N VAL A 102 -8.84 13.28 7.73
CA VAL A 102 -9.99 13.72 6.93
C VAL A 102 -10.50 12.59 6.05
N PHE A 103 -11.80 12.60 5.74
CA PHE A 103 -12.27 11.98 4.50
C PHE A 103 -12.91 13.02 3.57
N VAL A 104 -12.78 12.76 2.27
CA VAL A 104 -13.54 13.43 1.21
C VAL A 104 -14.25 12.37 0.38
N SER A 105 -15.51 12.59 0.04
CA SER A 105 -16.28 11.71 -0.84
C SER A 105 -17.18 12.48 -1.79
N ALA A 106 -17.52 11.86 -2.92
CA ALA A 106 -18.45 12.39 -3.91
C ALA A 106 -19.06 11.26 -4.73
N ASP A 107 -20.31 11.45 -5.15
CA ASP A 107 -20.91 10.76 -6.30
C ASP A 107 -20.44 11.49 -7.58
N ILE A 108 -20.08 10.76 -8.63
CA ILE A 108 -19.43 11.32 -9.83
C ILE A 108 -20.17 10.88 -11.10
N GLU A 109 -20.55 11.84 -11.95
CA GLU A 109 -21.23 11.62 -13.23
C GLU A 109 -20.47 12.31 -14.36
N TRP A 110 -20.03 11.57 -15.38
CA TRP A 110 -19.47 12.14 -16.60
C TRP A 110 -20.56 12.74 -17.51
N LEU A 111 -20.36 13.98 -17.98
CA LEU A 111 -21.25 14.59 -18.97
C LEU A 111 -20.75 14.36 -20.39
N GLY A 112 -21.49 13.55 -21.15
CA GLY A 112 -21.19 13.23 -22.54
C GLY A 112 -20.25 12.04 -22.71
N GLU A 113 -20.18 11.55 -23.95
CA GLU A 113 -19.46 10.31 -24.32
C GLU A 113 -17.95 10.37 -24.05
N GLY A 114 -17.37 11.57 -24.02
CA GLY A 114 -15.94 11.80 -23.81
C GLY A 114 -15.11 11.68 -25.10
N VAL A 115 -13.94 12.34 -25.10
CA VAL A 115 -12.97 12.30 -26.19
C VAL A 115 -11.88 11.25 -25.93
N HIS A 116 -11.46 11.09 -24.66
CA HIS A 116 -10.39 10.18 -24.27
C HIS A 116 -10.84 9.20 -23.17
N GLU A 117 -10.45 7.93 -23.29
CA GLU A 117 -10.84 6.87 -22.36
C GLU A 117 -10.29 7.09 -20.94
N HIS A 118 -9.04 7.56 -20.81
CA HIS A 118 -8.43 7.91 -19.53
C HIS A 118 -8.66 9.36 -19.02
N ARG A 119 -9.71 10.06 -19.47
CA ARG A 119 -10.19 11.30 -18.80
C ARG A 119 -10.49 11.00 -17.33
N LYS A 120 -10.18 11.89 -16.39
CA LYS A 120 -10.27 11.61 -14.93
C LYS A 120 -11.21 12.58 -14.22
N ALA A 121 -12.09 12.05 -13.38
CA ALA A 121 -12.87 12.81 -12.42
C ALA A 121 -12.80 12.13 -11.06
N GLY A 122 -12.54 12.89 -10.00
CA GLY A 122 -12.22 12.28 -8.71
C GLY A 122 -12.16 13.24 -7.53
N VAL A 123 -11.90 12.65 -6.37
CA VAL A 123 -11.59 13.37 -5.12
C VAL A 123 -10.08 13.32 -4.88
N VAL A 124 -9.48 14.43 -4.43
CA VAL A 124 -8.02 14.58 -4.31
C VAL A 124 -7.62 15.19 -2.96
N ILE A 125 -6.58 14.63 -2.34
CA ILE A 125 -5.79 15.23 -1.26
C ILE A 125 -4.39 15.50 -1.81
N ARG A 126 -3.95 16.76 -1.85
CA ARG A 126 -2.61 17.14 -2.33
C ARG A 126 -1.90 18.11 -1.41
N GLU A 127 -0.59 17.95 -1.26
CA GLU A 127 0.22 18.76 -0.34
C GLU A 127 0.32 20.23 -0.77
N SER A 128 0.40 20.48 -2.08
CA SER A 128 0.48 21.83 -2.64
C SER A 128 -0.29 21.95 -3.96
N LEU A 129 -0.45 23.18 -4.41
CA LEU A 129 -1.04 23.52 -5.71
C LEU A 129 0.01 23.51 -6.85
N GLU A 130 1.24 23.08 -6.57
CA GLU A 130 2.24 22.84 -7.62
C GLU A 130 1.89 21.58 -8.42
N PRO A 131 2.24 21.50 -9.71
CA PRO A 131 1.90 20.36 -10.56
C PRO A 131 2.64 19.07 -10.18
N ASP A 132 3.82 19.19 -9.56
CA ASP A 132 4.65 18.06 -9.15
C ASP A 132 4.41 17.62 -7.68
N ALA A 133 3.36 18.15 -7.04
CA ALA A 133 3.08 17.94 -5.63
C ALA A 133 2.88 16.46 -5.27
N ARG A 134 3.18 16.13 -3.99
CA ARG A 134 2.69 14.89 -3.37
C ARG A 134 1.18 14.91 -3.30
N TYR A 135 0.54 13.82 -3.69
CA TYR A 135 -0.91 13.70 -3.67
C TYR A 135 -1.38 12.24 -3.54
N ALA A 136 -2.64 12.09 -3.16
CA ALA A 136 -3.47 10.94 -3.43
C ALA A 136 -4.79 11.40 -4.05
N ASP A 137 -5.30 10.65 -5.01
CA ASP A 137 -6.66 10.80 -5.52
C ASP A 137 -7.37 9.46 -5.57
N ILE A 138 -8.70 9.51 -5.70
CA ILE A 138 -9.45 8.39 -6.26
C ILE A 138 -10.22 8.94 -7.44
N VAL A 139 -9.84 8.45 -8.61
CA VAL A 139 -10.41 8.86 -9.90
C VAL A 139 -11.16 7.71 -10.54
N ILE A 140 -12.26 8.08 -11.20
CA ILE A 140 -12.97 7.24 -12.16
C ILE A 140 -12.56 7.73 -13.54
N HIS A 141 -12.06 6.83 -14.37
CA HIS A 141 -11.68 7.13 -15.74
C HIS A 141 -12.92 7.10 -16.66
N GLY A 142 -12.79 7.59 -17.89
CA GLY A 142 -13.86 7.53 -18.89
C GLY A 142 -14.19 6.11 -19.40
N ASP A 143 -13.27 5.15 -19.21
CA ASP A 143 -13.43 3.71 -19.48
C ASP A 143 -13.99 2.90 -18.30
N GLY A 144 -14.25 3.54 -17.15
CA GLY A 144 -14.72 2.90 -15.92
C GLY A 144 -13.62 2.51 -14.93
N LEU A 145 -12.33 2.63 -15.29
CA LEU A 145 -11.22 2.31 -14.37
C LEU A 145 -11.32 3.14 -13.10
N THR A 146 -11.45 2.46 -11.96
CA THR A 146 -11.48 3.08 -10.62
C THR A 146 -10.20 2.74 -9.88
N SER A 147 -9.44 3.76 -9.48
CA SER A 147 -8.13 3.57 -8.85
C SER A 147 -7.79 4.66 -7.84
N LEU A 148 -7.09 4.27 -6.77
CA LEU A 148 -6.35 5.16 -5.89
C LEU A 148 -5.00 5.48 -6.56
N GLN A 149 -4.83 6.69 -7.09
CA GLN A 149 -3.58 7.14 -7.69
C GLN A 149 -2.82 8.02 -6.71
N TYR A 150 -1.49 7.95 -6.69
CA TYR A 150 -0.68 8.68 -5.73
C TYR A 150 0.72 9.00 -6.22
N ARG A 151 1.26 10.11 -5.70
CA ARG A 151 2.66 10.51 -5.81
C ARG A 151 3.18 10.77 -4.40
N ASP A 152 4.15 9.98 -3.94
CA ASP A 152 4.60 9.97 -2.53
C ASP A 152 5.83 10.85 -2.24
N GLU A 153 6.45 11.42 -3.28
CA GLU A 153 7.50 12.45 -3.23
C GLU A 153 7.30 13.53 -4.31
N THR A 154 7.67 14.79 -4.03
CA THR A 154 7.52 15.90 -5.00
C THR A 154 8.37 15.65 -6.25
N GLY A 155 7.74 15.67 -7.43
CA GLY A 155 8.38 15.31 -8.71
C GLY A 155 8.66 13.81 -8.88
N GLY A 156 8.17 12.97 -7.97
CA GLY A 156 8.21 11.52 -8.09
C GLY A 156 7.21 10.98 -9.12
N GLU A 157 7.33 9.70 -9.43
CA GLU A 157 6.43 9.00 -10.35
C GLU A 157 5.08 8.68 -9.70
N THR A 158 3.97 9.06 -10.35
CA THR A 158 2.64 8.57 -9.98
C THR A 158 2.54 7.05 -10.13
N ARG A 159 2.02 6.39 -9.09
CA ARG A 159 1.62 4.97 -9.10
C ARG A 159 0.13 4.85 -8.79
N GLN A 160 -0.42 3.64 -8.94
CA GLN A 160 -1.81 3.36 -8.63
C GLN A 160 -2.04 2.05 -7.88
N ILE A 161 -3.14 2.01 -7.12
CA ILE A 161 -3.80 0.80 -6.65
C ILE A 161 -5.16 0.72 -7.37
N VAL A 162 -5.31 -0.24 -8.27
CA VAL A 162 -6.57 -0.50 -9.00
C VAL A 162 -7.55 -1.18 -8.05
N SER A 163 -8.78 -0.69 -7.99
CA SER A 163 -9.86 -1.26 -7.17
C SER A 163 -10.36 -2.57 -7.77
N ALA A 164 -10.86 -3.48 -6.92
CA ALA A 164 -11.63 -4.65 -7.36
C ALA A 164 -12.99 -4.27 -7.98
N VAL A 165 -13.48 -3.05 -7.69
CA VAL A 165 -14.73 -2.49 -8.22
C VAL A 165 -14.41 -1.49 -9.31
N GLN A 166 -14.85 -1.77 -10.53
CA GLN A 166 -14.85 -0.82 -11.66
C GLN A 166 -16.19 -0.09 -11.77
N ASP A 167 -16.26 0.96 -12.59
CA ASP A 167 -17.46 1.77 -12.82
C ASP A 167 -18.09 2.35 -11.53
N ALA A 168 -17.28 2.59 -10.50
CA ALA A 168 -17.76 3.10 -9.22
C ALA A 168 -18.41 4.47 -9.40
N SER A 169 -19.69 4.61 -9.04
CA SER A 169 -20.41 5.89 -9.16
C SER A 169 -20.19 6.84 -7.97
N ARG A 170 -19.59 6.35 -6.88
CA ARG A 170 -19.28 7.11 -5.67
C ARG A 170 -17.98 6.61 -5.04
N VAL A 171 -17.11 7.55 -4.68
CA VAL A 171 -15.77 7.29 -4.13
C VAL A 171 -15.56 8.07 -2.82
N ARG A 172 -14.71 7.54 -1.94
CA ARG A 172 -14.26 8.18 -0.70
C ARG A 172 -12.75 7.94 -0.54
N LEU A 173 -12.01 9.03 -0.37
CA LEU A 173 -10.59 9.05 -0.03
C LEU A 173 -10.44 9.46 1.44
N GLU A 174 -9.83 8.59 2.23
CA GLU A 174 -9.60 8.80 3.66
C GLU A 174 -8.11 8.95 3.93
N LYS A 175 -7.71 10.01 4.65
CA LYS A 175 -6.36 10.18 5.20
C LYS A 175 -6.41 9.93 6.71
N GLU A 176 -5.74 8.89 7.18
CA GLU A 176 -5.54 8.58 8.61
C GLU A 176 -4.02 8.56 8.91
N GLY A 177 -3.52 9.55 9.66
CA GLY A 177 -2.09 9.76 9.88
C GLY A 177 -1.32 9.95 8.56
N ASP A 178 -0.31 9.11 8.33
CA ASP A 178 0.48 9.05 7.10
C ASP A 178 -0.18 8.19 6.00
N TYR A 179 -1.33 7.55 6.23
CA TYR A 179 -1.94 6.63 5.26
C TYR A 179 -3.11 7.23 4.51
N VAL A 180 -3.24 6.83 3.25
CA VAL A 180 -4.44 7.00 2.45
C VAL A 180 -5.11 5.67 2.17
N PHE A 181 -6.45 5.69 2.21
CA PHE A 181 -7.33 4.55 1.97
C PHE A 181 -8.41 4.90 0.95
N MET A 182 -8.86 3.88 0.22
CA MET A 182 -9.93 3.98 -0.77
C MET A 182 -11.16 3.19 -0.34
N SER A 183 -12.31 3.85 -0.42
CA SER A 183 -13.63 3.23 -0.30
C SER A 183 -14.50 3.64 -1.49
N VAL A 184 -15.37 2.74 -1.93
CA VAL A 184 -16.22 2.87 -3.12
C VAL A 184 -17.65 2.42 -2.78
N ALA A 185 -18.66 3.00 -3.40
CA ALA A 185 -20.03 2.48 -3.25
C ALA A 185 -20.32 1.38 -4.29
N LEU A 186 -21.03 0.35 -3.86
CA LEU A 186 -21.62 -0.67 -4.71
C LEU A 186 -22.92 -0.17 -5.36
N GLU A 187 -23.43 -0.90 -6.36
CA GLU A 187 -24.69 -0.58 -7.05
C GLU A 187 -25.91 -0.45 -6.12
N ASP A 188 -25.89 -1.10 -4.96
CA ASP A 188 -26.97 -1.03 -3.95
C ASP A 188 -26.86 0.18 -2.99
N GLY A 189 -25.81 0.99 -3.16
CA GLY A 189 -25.49 2.16 -2.32
C GLY A 189 -24.74 1.83 -1.03
N GLY A 190 -24.40 0.57 -0.77
CA GLY A 190 -23.52 0.17 0.32
C GLY A 190 -22.08 0.57 0.05
N TRP A 191 -21.37 1.05 1.08
CA TRP A 191 -19.92 1.26 0.99
C TRP A 191 -19.20 -0.08 1.08
N GLN A 192 -18.30 -0.34 0.13
CA GLN A 192 -17.25 -1.34 0.26
C GLN A 192 -15.89 -0.64 0.32
N ARG A 193 -14.96 -1.20 1.09
CA ARG A 193 -13.56 -0.78 1.08
C ARG A 193 -13.01 -1.17 -0.31
N GLY A 194 -12.51 -0.21 -1.09
CA GLY A 194 -12.01 -0.48 -2.46
C GLY A 194 -10.70 -1.28 -2.46
N GLY A 195 -10.11 -1.43 -1.28
CA GLY A 195 -8.95 -2.26 -0.99
C GLY A 195 -7.62 -1.52 -1.10
N GLY A 196 -6.62 -2.08 -0.44
CA GLY A 196 -5.29 -1.52 -0.38
C GLY A 196 -5.18 -0.23 0.45
N ASN A 197 -3.93 0.18 0.63
CA ASN A 197 -3.55 1.43 1.28
C ASN A 197 -2.12 1.80 0.86
N TYR A 198 -1.78 3.08 0.96
CA TYR A 198 -0.41 3.54 0.75
C TYR A 198 -0.02 4.62 1.77
N ARG A 199 1.28 4.66 2.13
CA ARG A 199 1.83 5.62 3.08
C ARG A 199 2.42 6.85 2.38
N ILE A 200 1.77 8.00 2.59
CA ILE A 200 2.15 9.32 2.07
C ILE A 200 2.22 10.30 3.26
N PRO A 201 3.43 10.65 3.75
CA PRO A 201 3.59 11.57 4.87
C PRO A 201 3.43 13.02 4.40
N PHE A 202 2.18 13.46 4.23
CA PHE A 202 1.78 14.84 3.97
C PHE A 202 2.26 15.79 5.08
N GLY A 203 2.55 17.05 4.75
CA GLY A 203 2.78 18.11 5.73
C GLY A 203 1.53 18.46 6.56
N ASP A 204 1.73 19.30 7.59
CA ASP A 204 0.69 19.70 8.55
C ASP A 204 -0.56 20.31 7.89
N GLU A 205 -0.39 21.02 6.77
CA GLU A 205 -1.47 21.57 5.96
C GLU A 205 -1.42 21.01 4.54
N PHE A 206 -2.59 20.71 3.98
CA PHE A 206 -2.78 20.19 2.62
C PHE A 206 -4.11 20.70 2.04
N TYR A 207 -4.38 20.38 0.78
CA TYR A 207 -5.57 20.78 0.04
C TYR A 207 -6.44 19.57 -0.23
N VAL A 208 -7.76 19.72 -0.05
CA VAL A 208 -8.77 18.67 -0.24
C VAL A 208 -9.82 19.19 -1.22
N GLY A 209 -10.19 18.39 -2.22
CA GLY A 209 -10.98 18.93 -3.33
C GLY A 209 -11.48 17.92 -4.37
N LEU A 210 -12.15 18.46 -5.38
CA LEU A 210 -12.66 17.77 -6.56
C LEU A 210 -11.78 18.12 -7.77
N ALA A 211 -11.47 17.13 -8.60
CA ALA A 211 -10.63 17.28 -9.78
C ALA A 211 -11.32 16.77 -11.05
N VAL A 212 -11.08 17.46 -12.17
CA VAL A 212 -11.40 16.99 -13.53
C VAL A 212 -10.19 17.23 -14.45
N CYS A 213 -9.85 16.23 -15.26
CA CYS A 213 -8.82 16.28 -16.29
C CYS A 213 -9.34 15.62 -17.58
N SER A 214 -9.15 16.26 -18.73
CA SER A 214 -9.61 15.73 -20.02
C SER A 214 -8.74 14.59 -20.58
N HIS A 215 -7.49 14.47 -20.13
CA HIS A 215 -6.45 13.61 -20.71
C HIS A 215 -6.08 13.93 -22.18
N ASP A 216 -6.55 15.07 -22.67
CA ASP A 216 -6.16 15.68 -23.93
C ASP A 216 -6.30 17.18 -23.71
N ASN A 217 -5.17 17.87 -23.63
CA ASN A 217 -5.15 19.29 -23.30
C ASN A 217 -5.75 20.19 -24.40
N SER A 218 -6.04 19.64 -25.59
CA SER A 218 -6.68 20.38 -26.69
C SER A 218 -8.21 20.43 -26.61
N VAL A 219 -8.82 19.66 -25.70
CA VAL A 219 -10.27 19.61 -25.47
C VAL A 219 -10.63 19.89 -24.01
N THR A 220 -11.92 20.01 -23.73
CA THR A 220 -12.44 20.11 -22.36
C THR A 220 -13.45 19.02 -22.09
N GLU A 221 -13.36 18.39 -20.92
CA GLU A 221 -14.32 17.42 -20.41
C GLU A 221 -15.06 18.00 -19.20
N THR A 222 -16.29 17.54 -18.95
CA THR A 222 -17.13 18.01 -17.84
C THR A 222 -17.62 16.84 -17.00
N ALA A 223 -17.45 16.94 -15.68
CA ALA A 223 -18.05 16.01 -14.72
C ALA A 223 -18.92 16.76 -13.71
N ARG A 224 -19.95 16.06 -13.22
CA ARG A 224 -20.75 16.48 -12.07
C ARG A 224 -20.34 15.72 -10.83
N PHE A 225 -20.43 16.42 -9.71
CA PHE A 225 -20.21 15.86 -8.38
C PHE A 225 -21.42 16.16 -7.52
N SER A 226 -21.97 15.15 -6.86
CA SER A 226 -23.10 15.29 -5.93
C SER A 226 -22.86 14.51 -4.66
N ASN A 227 -23.66 14.75 -3.61
CA ASN A 227 -23.47 14.15 -2.28
C ASN A 227 -22.01 14.30 -1.77
N VAL A 228 -21.42 15.46 -2.06
CA VAL A 228 -20.03 15.78 -1.72
C VAL A 228 -19.93 16.03 -0.22
N GLU A 229 -19.05 15.29 0.44
CA GLU A 229 -18.78 15.40 1.87
C GLU A 229 -17.29 15.63 2.09
N ILE A 230 -16.95 16.53 3.02
CA ILE A 230 -15.59 16.71 3.54
C ILE A 230 -15.71 16.76 5.05
N THR A 231 -15.06 15.83 5.73
CA THR A 231 -15.24 15.65 7.18
C THR A 231 -13.87 15.50 7.85
N PRO A 232 -13.46 16.44 8.71
CA PRO A 232 -12.34 16.23 9.62
C PRO A 232 -12.61 15.01 10.50
N LEU A 233 -11.62 14.14 10.65
CA LEU A 233 -11.70 12.96 11.50
C LEU A 233 -10.97 13.22 12.82
N ASP A 234 -11.68 13.04 13.94
CA ASP A 234 -11.11 13.08 15.29
C ASP A 234 -10.87 11.63 15.74
N LEU A 235 -9.77 11.06 15.25
CA LEU A 235 -9.42 9.64 15.42
C LEU A 235 -8.62 9.42 16.70
N GLU A 236 -9.12 8.57 17.59
CA GLU A 236 -8.38 8.14 18.78
C GLU A 236 -7.05 7.43 18.41
N PRO A 237 -5.99 7.49 19.23
CA PRO A 237 -4.76 6.75 18.96
C PRO A 237 -4.99 5.24 18.97
N VAL A 238 -4.60 4.53 17.90
CA VAL A 238 -4.72 3.07 17.87
C VAL A 238 -3.66 2.45 18.79
N THR A 239 -4.12 1.80 19.85
CA THR A 239 -3.25 1.22 20.90
C THR A 239 -3.09 -0.30 20.78
N GLU A 240 -3.97 -0.97 20.06
CA GLU A 240 -3.91 -2.40 19.78
C GLU A 240 -3.50 -2.62 18.32
N THR A 241 -2.21 -2.90 18.11
CA THR A 241 -1.58 -3.18 16.80
C THR A 241 -1.02 -4.60 16.73
N GLY A 242 -1.58 -5.52 17.53
CA GLY A 242 -1.21 -6.93 17.55
C GLY A 242 -2.28 -7.83 16.95
N TYR A 243 -2.09 -9.14 17.08
CA TYR A 243 -3.05 -10.17 16.64
C TYR A 243 -4.52 -10.04 17.13
N PRO A 244 -4.84 -9.47 18.32
CA PRO A 244 -6.24 -9.34 18.73
C PRO A 244 -6.94 -8.09 18.15
N ALA A 245 -6.23 -7.23 17.41
CA ALA A 245 -6.83 -6.11 16.70
C ALA A 245 -7.76 -6.64 15.60
N GLY A 246 -8.97 -6.05 15.49
CA GLY A 246 -9.80 -6.22 14.29
C GLY A 246 -9.10 -5.60 13.07
N VAL A 247 -9.17 -6.28 11.93
CA VAL A 247 -8.56 -5.83 10.69
C VAL A 247 -9.35 -6.25 9.47
N ASP A 248 -9.40 -5.33 8.53
CA ASP A 248 -9.74 -5.62 7.15
C ASP A 248 -8.53 -6.16 6.43
N SER A 249 -8.74 -7.10 5.52
CA SER A 249 -7.69 -7.66 4.68
C SER A 249 -7.99 -7.38 3.21
N SER A 250 -6.97 -6.92 2.48
CA SER A 250 -6.98 -6.75 1.03
C SER A 250 -5.97 -7.71 0.40
N LEU A 251 -6.45 -8.65 -0.42
CA LEU A 251 -5.62 -9.51 -1.24
C LEU A 251 -5.28 -8.75 -2.52
N GLU A 252 -4.00 -8.64 -2.82
CA GLU A 252 -3.49 -7.76 -3.86
C GLU A 252 -2.42 -8.42 -4.69
N ILE A 253 -2.29 -7.96 -5.94
CA ILE A 253 -1.20 -8.29 -6.85
C ILE A 253 -0.36 -7.04 -7.06
N LEU A 254 0.94 -7.14 -6.78
CA LEU A 254 1.96 -6.11 -6.99
C LEU A 254 2.75 -6.40 -8.27
N ASP A 255 2.80 -5.46 -9.21
CA ASP A 255 3.77 -5.47 -10.31
C ASP A 255 5.12 -4.96 -9.79
N VAL A 256 6.16 -5.80 -9.84
CA VAL A 256 7.45 -5.49 -9.19
C VAL A 256 8.33 -4.53 -9.99
N ALA A 257 7.99 -4.26 -11.25
CA ALA A 257 8.73 -3.35 -12.12
C ALA A 257 8.26 -1.90 -11.99
N THR A 258 6.96 -1.70 -11.72
CA THR A 258 6.31 -0.38 -11.62
C THR A 258 5.92 0.00 -10.20
N GLY A 259 5.73 -0.98 -9.30
CA GLY A 259 5.16 -0.76 -7.96
C GLY A 259 3.65 -0.53 -7.95
N ASN A 260 2.98 -0.66 -9.11
CA ASN A 260 1.51 -0.62 -9.20
C ASN A 260 0.88 -1.86 -8.58
N ARG A 261 -0.32 -1.69 -8.02
CA ARG A 261 -1.07 -2.76 -7.33
C ARG A 261 -2.47 -2.91 -7.92
N GLU A 262 -3.03 -4.10 -7.78
CA GLU A 262 -4.40 -4.45 -8.14
C GLU A 262 -5.03 -5.20 -6.98
N VAL A 263 -6.22 -4.77 -6.54
CA VAL A 263 -6.99 -5.43 -5.48
C VAL A 263 -7.82 -6.57 -6.10
N ILE A 264 -7.62 -7.77 -5.59
CA ILE A 264 -8.26 -9.01 -6.07
C ILE A 264 -9.45 -9.40 -5.20
N TYR A 265 -9.36 -9.15 -3.89
CA TYR A 265 -10.41 -9.47 -2.93
C TYR A 265 -10.25 -8.64 -1.64
N THR A 266 -11.37 -8.31 -1.00
CA THR A 266 -11.41 -7.59 0.29
C THR A 266 -12.36 -8.29 1.26
N SER A 267 -12.01 -8.33 2.54
CA SER A 267 -12.91 -8.79 3.61
C SER A 267 -12.68 -8.00 4.91
N ASP A 268 -13.73 -7.87 5.72
CA ASP A 268 -13.64 -7.44 7.13
C ASP A 268 -13.15 -8.60 8.05
N ASP A 269 -12.92 -9.80 7.50
CA ASP A 269 -12.22 -10.91 8.18
C ASP A 269 -10.71 -10.89 7.88
N LYS A 270 -9.90 -11.29 8.88
CA LYS A 270 -8.47 -11.46 8.69
C LYS A 270 -8.13 -12.68 7.81
N PHE A 271 -7.40 -12.44 6.73
CA PHE A 271 -6.75 -13.47 5.91
C PHE A 271 -5.30 -13.11 5.59
N GLU A 272 -4.48 -14.11 5.23
CA GLU A 272 -3.03 -14.06 5.33
C GLU A 272 -2.34 -14.93 4.24
N ALA A 273 -1.07 -14.61 3.97
CA ALA A 273 -0.05 -15.42 3.29
C ALA A 273 -0.49 -16.06 1.96
N PRO A 274 -0.48 -15.30 0.85
CA PRO A 274 -0.96 -15.79 -0.44
C PRO A 274 0.14 -16.49 -1.26
N ASN A 275 -0.12 -17.70 -1.76
CA ASN A 275 0.68 -18.34 -2.81
C ASN A 275 0.06 -18.10 -4.20
N TRP A 276 0.92 -18.12 -5.22
CA TRP A 276 0.47 -18.22 -6.61
C TRP A 276 0.52 -19.67 -7.12
N SER A 277 -0.54 -20.08 -7.81
CA SER A 277 -0.58 -21.32 -8.61
C SER A 277 0.50 -21.38 -9.69
N ARG A 278 0.94 -22.59 -10.06
CA ARG A 278 2.04 -22.82 -11.01
C ARG A 278 1.66 -22.54 -12.47
N ASP A 279 0.38 -22.60 -12.80
CA ASP A 279 -0.21 -22.21 -14.09
C ASP A 279 -0.57 -20.71 -14.14
N GLY A 280 -0.71 -20.05 -12.99
CA GLY A 280 -1.02 -18.65 -12.85
C GLY A 280 -2.50 -18.34 -12.65
N GLU A 281 -3.39 -19.34 -12.70
CA GLU A 281 -4.85 -19.16 -12.77
C GLU A 281 -5.51 -18.78 -11.43
N TYR A 282 -4.91 -19.14 -10.30
CA TYR A 282 -5.46 -18.92 -8.96
C TYR A 282 -4.42 -18.56 -7.88
N LEU A 283 -4.90 -18.00 -6.78
CA LEU A 283 -4.17 -17.78 -5.54
C LEU A 283 -4.70 -18.72 -4.45
N LEU A 284 -3.82 -19.15 -3.54
CA LEU A 284 -4.21 -19.76 -2.26
C LEU A 284 -3.84 -18.84 -1.11
N PHE A 285 -4.67 -18.75 -0.07
CA PHE A 285 -4.38 -17.97 1.13
C PHE A 285 -5.02 -18.61 2.37
N ASN A 286 -4.56 -18.31 3.58
CA ASN A 286 -5.18 -18.80 4.81
C ASN A 286 -6.06 -17.73 5.48
N GLY A 287 -7.15 -18.15 6.13
CA GLY A 287 -8.08 -17.23 6.80
C GLY A 287 -9.03 -17.99 7.72
N GLY A 288 -9.23 -17.49 8.96
CA GLY A 288 -10.04 -18.17 9.98
C GLY A 288 -9.58 -19.60 10.34
N GLY A 289 -8.30 -19.93 10.10
CA GLY A 289 -7.74 -21.28 10.28
C GLY A 289 -7.95 -22.24 9.09
N TYR A 290 -8.53 -21.79 7.99
CA TYR A 290 -8.74 -22.58 6.77
C TYR A 290 -7.86 -22.09 5.62
N ILE A 291 -7.67 -22.94 4.59
CA ILE A 291 -7.09 -22.54 3.31
C ILE A 291 -8.22 -22.24 2.32
N TRP A 292 -8.05 -21.17 1.53
CA TRP A 292 -8.98 -20.65 0.53
C TRP A 292 -8.31 -20.58 -0.83
N LYS A 293 -9.08 -20.78 -1.91
CA LYS A 293 -8.67 -20.73 -3.31
C LYS A 293 -9.54 -19.71 -4.04
N ILE A 294 -8.91 -18.76 -4.74
CA ILE A 294 -9.58 -17.69 -5.50
C ILE A 294 -8.92 -17.57 -6.88
N PRO A 295 -9.66 -17.30 -7.99
CA PRO A 295 -9.03 -16.97 -9.26
C PRO A 295 -8.09 -15.77 -9.12
N ALA A 296 -6.99 -15.76 -9.88
CA ALA A 296 -6.02 -14.65 -9.83
C ALA A 296 -6.60 -13.33 -10.39
N GLU A 297 -7.69 -13.40 -11.16
CA GLU A 297 -8.47 -12.27 -11.67
C GLU A 297 -9.62 -11.84 -10.71
N GLY A 298 -9.72 -12.45 -9.51
CA GLY A 298 -10.72 -12.12 -8.50
C GLY A 298 -11.99 -12.99 -8.52
N GLY A 299 -12.97 -12.61 -7.70
CA GLY A 299 -14.24 -13.33 -7.49
C GLY A 299 -14.37 -13.92 -6.09
N ASP A 300 -15.27 -14.90 -5.92
CA ASP A 300 -15.55 -15.50 -4.61
C ASP A 300 -14.48 -16.55 -4.22
N PRO A 301 -13.87 -16.46 -3.01
CA PRO A 301 -12.96 -17.49 -2.53
C PRO A 301 -13.69 -18.78 -2.13
N VAL A 302 -13.16 -19.92 -2.57
CA VAL A 302 -13.67 -21.26 -2.26
C VAL A 302 -12.75 -21.94 -1.25
N LYS A 303 -13.33 -22.44 -0.15
CA LYS A 303 -12.58 -23.16 0.88
C LYS A 303 -12.03 -24.49 0.35
N VAL A 304 -10.75 -24.75 0.58
CA VAL A 304 -10.09 -26.04 0.30
C VAL A 304 -10.40 -27.06 1.41
N ASN A 305 -10.60 -28.32 1.03
CA ASN A 305 -10.81 -29.40 2.01
C ASN A 305 -9.47 -29.84 2.65
N THR A 306 -9.22 -29.38 3.86
CA THR A 306 -8.08 -29.78 4.70
C THR A 306 -8.45 -30.85 5.74
N GLY A 307 -9.59 -31.53 5.58
CA GLY A 307 -10.04 -32.58 6.49
C GLY A 307 -10.26 -32.07 7.92
N PRO A 308 -9.68 -32.71 8.97
CA PRO A 308 -9.80 -32.27 10.36
C PRO A 308 -8.90 -31.08 10.71
N TYR A 309 -8.03 -30.64 9.80
CA TYR A 309 -7.02 -29.61 10.03
C TYR A 309 -7.61 -28.23 9.70
N ILE A 310 -8.14 -27.57 10.73
CA ILE A 310 -8.95 -26.35 10.69
C ILE A 310 -8.33 -25.18 11.49
N ARG A 311 -7.04 -25.30 11.82
CA ARG A 311 -6.20 -24.29 12.46
C ARG A 311 -4.87 -24.22 11.70
N ASN A 312 -4.99 -24.15 10.37
CA ASN A 312 -3.89 -23.87 9.47
C ASN A 312 -3.38 -22.46 9.76
N ASN A 313 -2.08 -22.32 9.96
CA ASN A 313 -1.43 -21.03 10.13
C ASN A 313 -0.97 -20.48 8.77
N ASN A 314 -0.08 -19.49 8.80
CA ASN A 314 0.37 -18.78 7.62
C ASN A 314 1.42 -19.54 6.78
N ASP A 315 1.80 -20.74 7.21
CA ASP A 315 2.98 -21.45 6.73
C ASP A 315 2.53 -22.64 5.86
N HIS A 316 2.15 -22.33 4.60
CA HIS A 316 1.54 -23.26 3.64
C HIS A 316 1.96 -22.96 2.19
N GLY A 317 1.85 -23.94 1.29
CA GLY A 317 2.32 -23.76 -0.08
C GLY A 317 1.99 -24.85 -1.08
N ILE A 318 2.29 -24.55 -2.35
CA ILE A 318 2.00 -25.40 -3.51
C ILE A 318 3.28 -26.09 -3.99
N SER A 319 3.23 -27.37 -4.32
CA SER A 319 4.35 -28.10 -4.92
C SER A 319 4.84 -27.49 -6.25
N PRO A 320 6.11 -27.66 -6.67
CA PRO A 320 6.62 -27.21 -7.97
C PRO A 320 5.86 -27.78 -9.17
N ASP A 321 5.32 -29.00 -9.05
CA ASP A 321 4.48 -29.63 -10.08
C ASP A 321 3.00 -29.19 -10.03
N GLY A 322 2.61 -28.37 -9.05
CA GLY A 322 1.25 -27.86 -8.86
C GLY A 322 0.23 -28.88 -8.33
N THR A 323 0.62 -30.14 -8.07
CA THR A 323 -0.33 -31.22 -7.76
C THR A 323 -0.69 -31.36 -6.28
N GLN A 324 0.10 -30.77 -5.39
CA GLN A 324 -0.01 -30.94 -3.93
C GLN A 324 0.01 -29.60 -3.20
N LEU A 325 -0.74 -29.56 -2.10
CA LEU A 325 -0.72 -28.53 -1.08
C LEU A 325 0.02 -29.09 0.15
N ILE A 326 0.80 -28.24 0.82
CA ILE A 326 1.42 -28.51 2.11
C ILE A 326 0.97 -27.43 3.11
N ILE A 327 0.66 -27.82 4.34
CA ILE A 327 0.10 -26.95 5.38
C ILE A 327 0.80 -27.18 6.73
N SER A 328 1.01 -26.12 7.49
CA SER A 328 1.25 -26.19 8.93
C SER A 328 -0.05 -25.97 9.71
N ASP A 329 -0.43 -26.93 10.56
CA ASP A 329 -1.67 -26.91 11.34
C ASP A 329 -1.46 -27.30 12.82
N GLN A 330 -2.26 -26.68 13.69
CA GLN A 330 -2.30 -26.89 15.14
C GLN A 330 -3.70 -27.24 15.67
N SER A 331 -4.49 -27.99 14.91
CA SER A 331 -5.85 -28.46 15.28
C SER A 331 -5.86 -29.56 16.35
N GLN A 332 -4.72 -30.21 16.57
CA GLN A 332 -4.61 -31.25 17.59
C GLN A 332 -4.72 -30.65 19.01
N PRO A 333 -5.23 -31.41 20.00
CA PRO A 333 -5.48 -30.89 21.35
C PRO A 333 -4.26 -30.39 22.14
N ASP A 334 -3.05 -30.59 21.63
CA ASP A 334 -1.79 -30.14 22.23
C ASP A 334 -1.29 -28.78 21.71
N ASP A 335 -1.96 -28.17 20.71
CA ASP A 335 -1.58 -26.87 20.11
C ASP A 335 -0.14 -26.85 19.51
N ILE A 336 0.36 -28.02 19.11
CA ILE A 336 1.66 -28.16 18.43
C ILE A 336 1.45 -28.12 16.90
N SER A 337 2.03 -27.10 16.26
CA SER A 337 2.10 -27.00 14.79
C SER A 337 2.87 -28.18 14.19
N ARG A 338 2.24 -28.86 13.25
CA ARG A 338 2.75 -30.01 12.48
C ARG A 338 2.54 -29.76 10.99
N ILE A 339 3.36 -30.39 10.16
CA ILE A 339 3.28 -30.23 8.70
C ILE A 339 2.54 -31.42 8.09
N TYR A 340 1.53 -31.14 7.28
CA TYR A 340 0.71 -32.12 6.56
C TYR A 340 0.71 -31.87 5.05
N LEU A 341 0.56 -32.93 4.27
CA LEU A 341 0.60 -32.94 2.81
C LEU A 341 -0.69 -33.54 2.24
N LEU A 342 -1.28 -32.88 1.24
CA LEU A 342 -2.52 -33.30 0.60
C LEU A 342 -2.53 -32.95 -0.91
N PRO A 343 -3.41 -33.57 -1.73
CA PRO A 343 -3.66 -33.11 -3.09
C PRO A 343 -4.10 -31.64 -3.11
N ILE A 344 -3.78 -30.92 -4.18
CA ILE A 344 -4.10 -29.48 -4.31
C ILE A 344 -5.61 -29.16 -4.28
N GLU A 345 -6.46 -30.12 -4.67
CA GLU A 345 -7.92 -30.03 -4.60
C GLU A 345 -8.50 -30.41 -3.20
N GLY A 346 -7.64 -30.74 -2.25
CA GLY A 346 -8.00 -31.13 -0.88
C GLY A 346 -8.09 -32.64 -0.63
N ALA A 347 -8.24 -33.02 0.64
CA ALA A 347 -8.47 -34.39 1.10
C ALA A 347 -9.13 -34.43 2.48
N ASP A 348 -9.91 -35.49 2.74
CA ASP A 348 -10.50 -35.75 4.07
C ASP A 348 -9.44 -36.21 5.10
N GLU A 349 -8.35 -36.82 4.64
CA GLU A 349 -7.24 -37.33 5.46
C GLU A 349 -5.87 -36.88 4.91
N PRO A 350 -5.42 -35.63 5.16
CA PRO A 350 -4.06 -35.19 4.85
C PRO A 350 -2.97 -36.00 5.57
N ARG A 351 -1.84 -36.22 4.89
CA ARG A 351 -0.72 -37.03 5.37
C ARG A 351 0.20 -36.21 6.26
N GLU A 352 0.38 -36.59 7.53
CA GLU A 352 1.43 -36.01 8.38
C GLU A 352 2.84 -36.30 7.80
N VAL A 353 3.67 -35.26 7.67
CA VAL A 353 5.05 -35.37 7.15
C VAL A 353 6.11 -34.92 8.15
N VAL A 354 5.80 -33.97 9.04
CA VAL A 354 6.68 -33.54 10.13
C VAL A 354 5.86 -33.34 11.41
N SER A 355 6.29 -33.98 12.48
CA SER A 355 5.76 -33.76 13.83
C SER A 355 6.86 -33.98 14.88
N HIS A 356 6.70 -33.35 16.04
CA HIS A 356 7.58 -33.52 17.19
C HIS A 356 6.72 -33.55 18.47
N PRO A 357 7.04 -34.37 19.50
CA PRO A 357 6.18 -34.55 20.67
C PRO A 357 6.01 -33.31 21.55
N THR A 358 6.90 -32.31 21.45
CA THR A 358 6.92 -31.13 22.32
C THR A 358 7.26 -29.82 21.62
N ALA A 359 7.50 -29.82 20.31
CA ALA A 359 8.00 -28.64 19.60
C ALA A 359 7.28 -28.46 18.26
N ARG A 360 7.19 -27.20 17.82
CA ARG A 360 6.47 -26.80 16.62
C ARG A 360 7.35 -26.90 15.37
N SER A 361 6.72 -27.09 14.21
CA SER A 361 7.37 -26.99 12.90
C SER A 361 6.49 -26.16 11.95
N TYR A 362 7.11 -25.25 11.20
CA TYR A 362 6.47 -24.24 10.36
C TYR A 362 7.02 -24.34 8.94
N TRP A 363 6.21 -24.77 7.97
CA TRP A 363 6.66 -25.00 6.61
C TRP A 363 6.95 -23.69 5.87
N HIS A 364 8.08 -23.58 5.14
CA HIS A 364 8.32 -22.42 4.27
C HIS A 364 8.61 -22.75 2.81
N ALA A 365 9.22 -23.90 2.50
CA ALA A 365 9.57 -24.20 1.10
C ALA A 365 9.65 -25.69 0.71
N TRP A 366 9.57 -25.90 -0.60
CA TRP A 366 9.92 -27.14 -1.30
C TRP A 366 11.19 -26.89 -2.11
N SER A 367 12.07 -27.89 -2.23
CA SER A 367 13.14 -27.87 -3.22
C SER A 367 12.54 -27.84 -4.63
N PRO A 368 13.24 -27.29 -5.66
CA PRO A 368 12.69 -27.20 -7.02
C PRO A 368 12.39 -28.55 -7.68
N ASP A 369 13.07 -29.64 -7.26
CA ASP A 369 12.79 -31.01 -7.69
C ASP A 369 11.59 -31.65 -6.95
N GLY A 370 11.14 -31.02 -5.88
CA GLY A 370 10.07 -31.46 -5.00
C GLY A 370 10.34 -32.69 -4.14
N GLU A 371 11.61 -33.05 -3.94
CA GLU A 371 11.98 -34.17 -3.07
C GLU A 371 12.14 -33.77 -1.59
N VAL A 372 12.42 -32.50 -1.30
CA VAL A 372 12.78 -31.96 0.02
C VAL A 372 11.83 -30.83 0.42
N ILE A 373 11.51 -30.75 1.70
CA ILE A 373 10.89 -29.57 2.32
C ILE A 373 11.84 -28.92 3.31
N ALA A 374 11.79 -27.59 3.39
CA ALA A 374 12.46 -26.78 4.41
C ALA A 374 11.40 -26.12 5.33
N TYR A 375 11.73 -26.04 6.62
CA TYR A 375 10.82 -25.54 7.65
C TYR A 375 11.59 -24.98 8.85
N THR A 376 10.97 -24.01 9.53
CA THR A 376 11.48 -23.47 10.78
C THR A 376 11.04 -24.35 11.94
N ALA A 377 11.99 -24.70 12.80
CA ALA A 377 11.73 -25.59 13.93
C ALA A 377 12.70 -25.37 15.09
N GLN A 378 12.15 -25.42 16.30
CA GLN A 378 12.90 -25.64 17.53
C GLN A 378 13.01 -27.15 17.79
N ARG A 379 14.17 -27.61 18.27
CA ARG A 379 14.39 -29.00 18.72
C ARG A 379 15.07 -28.94 20.09
N PRO A 380 14.29 -28.85 21.19
CA PRO A 380 14.80 -28.55 22.55
C PRO A 380 15.85 -29.54 23.09
N GLU A 381 15.90 -30.75 22.54
CA GLU A 381 16.92 -31.76 22.83
C GLU A 381 18.28 -31.49 22.16
N ILE A 382 18.35 -30.48 21.27
CA ILE A 382 19.55 -30.02 20.54
C ILE A 382 19.83 -28.55 20.82
N SER A 383 18.82 -27.67 20.74
CA SER A 383 18.94 -26.23 21.00
C SER A 383 17.59 -25.60 21.37
N ASP A 384 17.64 -24.58 22.22
CA ASP A 384 16.49 -23.69 22.49
C ASP A 384 16.26 -22.66 21.36
N SER A 385 17.15 -22.58 20.35
CA SER A 385 16.96 -21.73 19.16
C SER A 385 16.00 -22.35 18.15
N TYR A 386 15.29 -21.49 17.42
CA TYR A 386 14.64 -21.86 16.16
C TYR A 386 15.69 -21.80 15.06
N ASN A 387 15.75 -22.86 14.26
CA ASN A 387 16.65 -22.95 13.12
C ASN A 387 15.91 -23.51 11.90
N ILE A 388 16.57 -23.48 10.75
CA ILE A 388 16.08 -24.11 9.53
C ILE A 388 16.40 -25.61 9.59
N TRP A 389 15.36 -26.41 9.37
CA TRP A 389 15.41 -27.85 9.25
C TRP A 389 14.91 -28.27 7.86
N ALA A 390 15.36 -29.43 7.40
CA ALA A 390 14.90 -30.00 6.15
C ALA A 390 14.66 -31.51 6.25
N LYS A 391 13.78 -32.02 5.38
CA LYS A 391 13.37 -33.42 5.36
C LYS A 391 12.99 -33.84 3.95
N ARG A 392 13.31 -35.08 3.56
CA ARG A 392 12.82 -35.66 2.30
C ARG A 392 11.38 -36.15 2.43
N LEU A 393 10.58 -35.94 1.39
CA LEU A 393 9.17 -36.36 1.37
C LEU A 393 8.97 -37.87 1.18
N ASP A 394 9.99 -38.56 0.66
CA ASP A 394 10.04 -40.02 0.51
C ASP A 394 10.35 -40.78 1.82
N GLY A 395 10.84 -40.06 2.85
CA GLY A 395 11.06 -40.57 4.20
C GLY A 395 12.40 -40.15 4.81
N GLY A 396 12.88 -40.95 5.75
CA GLY A 396 14.14 -40.69 6.47
C GLY A 396 14.00 -39.71 7.64
N GLU A 397 15.13 -39.47 8.31
CA GLU A 397 15.24 -38.50 9.40
C GLU A 397 15.29 -37.06 8.86
N GLU A 398 14.91 -36.09 9.68
CA GLU A 398 15.16 -34.67 9.39
C GLU A 398 16.63 -34.32 9.63
N TRP A 399 17.15 -33.31 8.95
CA TRP A 399 18.48 -32.74 9.22
C TRP A 399 18.39 -31.25 9.51
N ARG A 400 19.29 -30.79 10.39
CA ARG A 400 19.46 -29.38 10.75
C ARG A 400 20.28 -28.71 9.65
N VAL A 401 19.75 -27.65 9.04
CA VAL A 401 20.42 -26.87 7.99
C VAL A 401 21.22 -25.72 8.61
N THR A 402 20.68 -25.05 9.64
CA THR A 402 21.38 -23.96 10.35
C THR A 402 21.54 -24.26 11.84
N ASP A 403 22.63 -23.80 12.44
CA ASP A 403 22.94 -24.07 13.84
C ASP A 403 23.25 -22.85 14.72
N SER A 404 23.03 -21.63 14.21
CA SER A 404 23.30 -20.40 14.95
C SER A 404 22.40 -20.22 16.19
N ASP A 405 22.99 -19.54 17.18
CA ASP A 405 22.28 -19.01 18.33
C ASP A 405 21.31 -17.89 17.91
N GLY A 406 20.07 -17.93 18.41
CA GLY A 406 19.04 -16.93 18.14
C GLY A 406 17.87 -17.51 17.35
N LEU A 407 17.49 -16.82 16.27
CA LEU A 407 16.41 -17.21 15.37
C LEU A 407 16.93 -17.21 13.93
N ASP A 408 16.74 -18.34 13.25
CA ASP A 408 16.69 -18.42 11.77
C ASP A 408 15.27 -18.83 11.36
N ASP A 409 14.69 -18.13 10.38
CA ASP A 409 13.29 -18.32 9.98
C ASP A 409 13.05 -18.05 8.47
N GLY A 410 11.83 -18.33 7.97
CA GLY A 410 11.36 -17.87 6.65
C GLY A 410 12.14 -18.45 5.46
N ALA A 411 12.49 -19.74 5.49
CA ALA A 411 13.42 -20.31 4.53
C ALA A 411 12.80 -20.66 3.15
N ASP A 412 13.34 -20.11 2.07
CA ASP A 412 12.92 -20.39 0.69
C ASP A 412 14.07 -20.81 -0.23
N PHE A 413 13.80 -21.71 -1.18
CA PHE A 413 14.81 -22.25 -2.09
C PHE A 413 15.03 -21.31 -3.28
N SER A 414 16.28 -21.19 -3.74
CA SER A 414 16.55 -20.68 -5.08
C SER A 414 16.01 -21.64 -6.14
N PRO A 415 15.56 -21.15 -7.32
CA PRO A 415 14.94 -22.00 -8.34
C PRO A 415 15.90 -23.00 -9.00
N ASP A 416 17.22 -22.81 -8.85
CA ASP A 416 18.26 -23.78 -9.24
C ASP A 416 18.54 -24.86 -8.17
N GLY A 417 17.96 -24.71 -6.97
CA GLY A 417 18.17 -25.60 -5.82
C GLY A 417 19.53 -25.46 -5.15
N GLU A 418 20.37 -24.50 -5.58
CA GLU A 418 21.73 -24.31 -5.07
C GLU A 418 21.77 -23.70 -3.66
N TRP A 419 20.73 -22.96 -3.26
CA TRP A 419 20.67 -22.17 -2.03
C TRP A 419 19.31 -22.26 -1.35
N LEU A 420 19.34 -22.18 -0.01
CA LEU A 420 18.21 -21.76 0.82
C LEU A 420 18.49 -20.33 1.29
N TYR A 421 17.60 -19.40 0.97
CA TYR A 421 17.53 -18.06 1.56
C TYR A 421 16.67 -18.10 2.82
N PHE A 422 17.00 -17.32 3.85
CA PHE A 422 16.26 -17.28 5.13
C PHE A 422 16.61 -15.99 5.89
N ASN A 423 15.81 -15.57 6.86
CA ASN A 423 16.15 -14.44 7.73
C ASN A 423 16.81 -14.92 9.04
N SER A 424 17.75 -14.14 9.60
CA SER A 424 18.48 -14.51 10.82
C SER A 424 18.84 -13.32 11.71
N THR A 425 18.78 -13.53 13.04
CA THR A 425 19.23 -12.55 14.06
C THR A 425 20.73 -12.58 14.35
N ARG A 426 21.51 -13.46 13.72
CA ARG A 426 22.88 -13.82 14.16
C ARG A 426 23.91 -12.68 14.20
N THR A 427 23.60 -11.52 13.62
CA THR A 427 24.44 -10.31 13.65
C THR A 427 24.00 -9.27 14.70
N GLY A 428 22.87 -9.48 15.39
CA GLY A 428 22.22 -8.47 16.22
C GLY A 428 21.21 -7.58 15.47
N ALA A 429 21.05 -7.80 14.17
CA ALA A 429 19.96 -7.29 13.33
C ALA A 429 19.27 -8.48 12.65
N MET A 430 17.98 -8.35 12.32
CA MET A 430 17.32 -9.32 11.44
C MET A 430 17.68 -8.99 10.00
N GLN A 431 18.39 -9.90 9.33
CA GLN A 431 18.90 -9.73 7.97
C GLN A 431 18.68 -11.01 7.17
N ILE A 432 18.67 -10.92 5.84
CA ILE A 432 18.60 -12.07 4.95
C ILE A 432 19.98 -12.73 4.84
N TRP A 433 19.98 -14.05 4.86
CA TRP A 433 21.12 -14.95 4.68
C TRP A 433 20.80 -15.98 3.61
N LYS A 434 21.84 -16.66 3.12
CA LYS A 434 21.70 -17.90 2.35
C LYS A 434 22.68 -18.97 2.80
N VAL A 435 22.34 -20.23 2.55
CA VAL A 435 23.13 -21.42 2.91
C VAL A 435 22.91 -22.51 1.85
N ARG A 436 23.85 -23.43 1.68
CA ARG A 436 23.62 -24.64 0.89
C ARG A 436 22.59 -25.54 1.59
N PRO A 437 21.80 -26.36 0.88
CA PRO A 437 20.82 -27.27 1.49
C PRO A 437 21.39 -28.31 2.47
N ASP A 438 22.71 -28.54 2.44
CA ASP A 438 23.45 -29.39 3.39
C ASP A 438 23.99 -28.64 4.63
N GLY A 439 23.67 -27.34 4.76
CA GLY A 439 24.11 -26.45 5.84
C GLY A 439 25.47 -25.77 5.63
N THR A 440 26.14 -26.00 4.49
CA THR A 440 27.44 -25.39 4.20
C THR A 440 27.34 -23.98 3.60
N GLU A 441 28.46 -23.24 3.61
CA GLU A 441 28.60 -21.90 3.02
C GLU A 441 27.58 -20.81 3.48
N PRO A 442 27.23 -20.70 4.79
CA PRO A 442 26.32 -19.67 5.27
C PRO A 442 26.87 -18.26 5.00
N THR A 443 26.12 -17.46 4.24
CA THR A 443 26.53 -16.17 3.69
C THR A 443 25.44 -15.11 3.92
N GLN A 444 25.80 -13.94 4.44
CA GLN A 444 24.88 -12.82 4.62
C GLN A 444 24.54 -12.18 3.26
N VAL A 445 23.27 -11.76 3.08
CA VAL A 445 22.73 -11.22 1.83
C VAL A 445 22.33 -9.75 1.98
N THR A 446 21.60 -9.38 3.04
CA THR A 446 21.31 -7.96 3.35
C THR A 446 22.21 -7.43 4.47
N PHE A 447 22.50 -6.13 4.43
CA PHE A 447 23.44 -5.45 5.34
C PHE A 447 22.89 -4.11 5.88
N ASP A 448 21.61 -3.85 5.68
CA ASP A 448 20.96 -2.59 6.05
C ASP A 448 20.28 -2.71 7.42
N GLU A 449 21.03 -2.35 8.46
CA GLU A 449 20.59 -2.41 9.86
C GLU A 449 19.46 -1.41 10.20
N SER A 450 19.09 -0.53 9.25
CA SER A 450 17.93 0.39 9.38
C SER A 450 16.59 -0.33 9.38
N TYR A 451 16.58 -1.61 8.99
CA TYR A 451 15.39 -2.44 8.84
C TYR A 451 15.51 -3.77 9.61
N ARG A 452 14.40 -4.52 9.62
CA ARG A 452 14.34 -5.94 9.99
C ARG A 452 13.77 -6.70 8.80
N ASP A 453 14.64 -7.37 8.05
CA ASP A 453 14.26 -8.05 6.80
C ASP A 453 13.76 -9.49 7.09
N TRP A 454 12.58 -9.82 6.59
CA TRP A 454 11.84 -11.06 6.85
C TRP A 454 11.26 -11.64 5.55
N PHE A 455 11.03 -12.95 5.54
CA PHE A 455 10.36 -13.70 4.46
C PHE A 455 11.00 -13.46 3.06
N PRO A 456 12.28 -13.85 2.88
CA PRO A 456 12.96 -13.73 1.59
C PRO A 456 12.44 -14.76 0.57
N HIS A 457 11.80 -14.28 -0.50
CA HIS A 457 11.31 -15.13 -1.58
C HIS A 457 12.07 -14.86 -2.89
N PRO A 458 12.94 -15.80 -3.34
CA PRO A 458 13.56 -15.75 -4.66
C PRO A 458 12.51 -15.81 -5.78
N SER A 459 12.72 -15.06 -6.86
CA SER A 459 11.85 -15.14 -8.04
C SER A 459 12.03 -16.48 -8.79
N PRO A 460 10.98 -17.02 -9.43
CA PRO A 460 11.09 -18.25 -10.23
C PRO A 460 12.15 -18.22 -11.34
N ASP A 461 12.46 -17.05 -11.89
CA ASP A 461 13.53 -16.85 -12.88
C ASP A 461 14.94 -16.68 -12.29
N GLY A 462 15.05 -16.68 -10.95
CA GLY A 462 16.31 -16.60 -10.21
C GLY A 462 17.01 -15.24 -10.21
N LYS A 463 16.36 -14.18 -10.71
CA LYS A 463 16.99 -12.85 -10.82
C LYS A 463 16.79 -11.96 -9.60
N TRP A 464 15.74 -12.17 -8.82
CA TRP A 464 15.31 -11.26 -7.75
C TRP A 464 15.09 -12.00 -6.44
N ILE A 465 15.14 -11.26 -5.34
CA ILE A 465 14.65 -11.67 -4.02
C ILE A 465 13.74 -10.54 -3.54
N ILE A 466 12.51 -10.88 -3.14
CA ILE A 466 11.58 -9.95 -2.48
C ILE A 466 11.48 -10.29 -0.99
N MET A 467 11.19 -9.30 -0.14
CA MET A 467 11.12 -9.43 1.32
C MET A 467 10.17 -8.41 1.96
N VAL A 468 9.67 -8.72 3.15
CA VAL A 468 9.07 -7.71 4.05
C VAL A 468 10.20 -7.10 4.89
N SER A 469 10.22 -5.78 5.00
CA SER A 469 11.11 -5.08 5.92
C SER A 469 10.29 -4.27 6.91
N PHE A 470 10.50 -4.51 8.21
CA PHE A 470 9.94 -3.69 9.29
C PHE A 470 10.90 -2.57 9.69
N GLY A 471 10.36 -1.54 10.34
CA GLY A 471 11.14 -0.52 11.05
C GLY A 471 11.78 -1.05 12.34
N LEU A 472 12.54 -0.16 13.01
CA LEU A 472 13.23 -0.46 14.27
C LEU A 472 12.33 -0.30 15.52
N ASP A 473 11.03 -0.03 15.32
CA ASP A 473 9.97 -0.06 16.34
C ASP A 473 9.44 -1.49 16.64
N VAL A 474 9.94 -2.48 15.89
CA VAL A 474 9.66 -3.91 16.06
C VAL A 474 10.84 -4.59 16.76
N ASP A 475 10.53 -5.46 17.73
CA ASP A 475 11.53 -6.22 18.48
C ASP A 475 12.33 -7.16 17.55
N LEU A 476 13.62 -7.34 17.85
CA LEU A 476 14.61 -7.93 16.93
C LEU A 476 14.22 -9.30 16.32
N ALA A 477 13.53 -10.14 17.10
CA ALA A 477 13.14 -11.49 16.71
C ALA A 477 11.64 -11.63 16.41
N ASP A 478 10.90 -10.52 16.36
CA ASP A 478 9.46 -10.49 16.13
C ASP A 478 9.12 -10.01 14.69
N HIS A 479 7.96 -10.47 14.23
CA HIS A 479 7.36 -10.17 12.93
C HIS A 479 5.84 -9.96 13.12
N PRO A 480 5.41 -8.90 13.83
CA PRO A 480 4.01 -8.72 14.19
C PRO A 480 3.14 -8.39 12.96
N PRO A 481 1.82 -8.62 13.02
CA PRO A 481 0.87 -8.02 12.08
C PRO A 481 0.75 -6.51 12.35
N ASN A 482 0.01 -5.81 11.49
CA ASN A 482 -0.53 -4.47 11.71
C ASN A 482 0.54 -3.42 12.01
N ARG A 483 1.62 -3.43 11.21
CA ARG A 483 2.73 -2.47 11.24
C ARG A 483 2.93 -1.79 9.90
N ASP A 484 3.60 -0.65 9.96
CA ASP A 484 4.16 -0.01 8.78
C ASP A 484 5.30 -0.85 8.25
N VAL A 485 5.14 -1.40 7.05
CA VAL A 485 6.15 -2.25 6.41
C VAL A 485 6.44 -1.81 4.99
N PHE A 486 7.62 -2.21 4.55
CA PHE A 486 8.11 -2.00 3.21
C PHE A 486 8.22 -3.35 2.51
N ILE A 487 7.66 -3.46 1.31
CA ILE A 487 8.06 -4.53 0.41
C ILE A 487 9.33 -4.07 -0.29
N ARG A 488 10.44 -4.77 -0.07
CA ARG A 488 11.73 -4.48 -0.69
C ARG A 488 12.13 -5.58 -1.65
N MET A 489 12.92 -5.23 -2.67
CA MET A 489 13.44 -6.17 -3.65
C MET A 489 14.92 -5.89 -3.95
N MET A 490 15.71 -6.95 -4.19
CA MET A 490 17.11 -6.85 -4.62
C MET A 490 17.44 -7.87 -5.71
N PRO A 491 18.48 -7.63 -6.54
CA PRO A 491 19.06 -8.66 -7.40
C PRO A 491 19.56 -9.86 -6.58
N ALA A 492 19.23 -11.08 -7.02
CA ALA A 492 19.62 -12.32 -6.33
C ALA A 492 21.13 -12.61 -6.38
N ASP A 493 21.86 -11.96 -7.29
CA ASP A 493 23.33 -11.99 -7.35
C ASP A 493 24.01 -11.05 -6.33
N GLY A 494 23.23 -10.20 -5.64
CA GLY A 494 23.74 -9.23 -4.67
C GLY A 494 24.46 -8.03 -5.32
N SER A 495 24.22 -7.74 -6.59
CA SER A 495 24.85 -6.61 -7.30
C SER A 495 24.48 -5.23 -6.73
N GLU A 496 23.27 -5.09 -6.18
CA GLU A 496 22.74 -3.86 -5.59
C GLU A 496 21.97 -4.16 -4.28
N PRO A 497 21.88 -3.21 -3.32
CA PRO A 497 21.13 -3.39 -2.08
C PRO A 497 19.60 -3.38 -2.32
N PRO A 498 18.78 -3.83 -1.35
CA PRO A 498 17.32 -3.82 -1.50
C PRO A 498 16.74 -2.41 -1.56
N HIS A 499 15.94 -2.15 -2.60
CA HIS A 499 15.15 -0.93 -2.77
C HIS A 499 13.69 -1.18 -2.37
N ILE A 500 12.96 -0.12 -2.02
CA ILE A 500 11.53 -0.20 -1.70
C ILE A 500 10.74 -0.28 -3.02
N VAL A 501 9.86 -1.28 -3.14
CA VAL A 501 8.92 -1.44 -4.25
C VAL A 501 7.56 -0.83 -3.88
N THR A 502 7.07 -1.07 -2.66
CA THR A 502 5.83 -0.46 -2.15
C THR A 502 5.83 -0.34 -0.63
N LYS A 503 4.94 0.52 -0.10
CA LYS A 503 4.72 0.81 1.33
C LYS A 503 3.28 0.44 1.67
N LEU A 504 3.08 -0.28 2.76
CA LEU A 504 1.74 -0.71 3.19
C LEU A 504 1.67 -0.96 4.69
N HIS A 505 0.47 -0.88 5.23
CA HIS A 505 0.17 -1.38 6.57
C HIS A 505 -0.07 -2.90 6.48
N GLY A 506 0.74 -3.69 7.19
CA GLY A 506 0.93 -5.13 6.95
C GLY A 506 1.83 -5.79 7.99
N GLY A 507 2.67 -6.74 7.56
CA GLY A 507 3.62 -7.45 8.41
C GLY A 507 3.39 -8.96 8.36
N GLN A 508 3.08 -9.58 9.51
CA GLN A 508 2.60 -10.97 9.51
C GLN A 508 1.40 -11.12 8.58
N GLY A 509 1.45 -12.13 7.72
CA GLY A 509 0.42 -12.46 6.76
C GLY A 509 0.50 -11.68 5.45
N THR A 510 1.41 -10.71 5.30
CA THR A 510 1.59 -10.03 4.01
C THR A 510 2.17 -10.97 2.95
N ILE A 511 3.31 -11.61 3.21
CA ILE A 511 3.96 -12.62 2.34
C ILE A 511 4.80 -13.63 3.17
N ASN A 512 4.21 -14.41 4.08
CA ASN A 512 4.96 -15.44 4.84
C ASN A 512 5.49 -16.61 3.97
N VAL A 513 4.97 -16.72 2.75
CA VAL A 513 5.06 -17.91 1.89
C VAL A 513 5.39 -17.50 0.45
N PRO A 514 5.96 -18.40 -0.37
CA PRO A 514 6.32 -18.08 -1.75
C PRO A 514 5.11 -17.59 -2.54
N SER A 515 5.15 -16.31 -2.93
CA SER A 515 4.01 -15.54 -3.45
C SER A 515 4.22 -14.96 -4.85
N TRP A 516 5.36 -15.25 -5.48
CA TRP A 516 5.67 -14.88 -6.86
C TRP A 516 4.73 -15.55 -7.86
N SER A 517 4.27 -14.75 -8.83
CA SER A 517 3.70 -15.25 -10.09
C SER A 517 4.71 -16.11 -10.87
N PRO A 518 4.25 -17.12 -11.65
CA PRO A 518 5.13 -18.01 -12.41
C PRO A 518 6.06 -17.30 -13.41
N ASP A 519 5.68 -16.12 -13.90
CA ASP A 519 6.45 -15.32 -14.87
C ASP A 519 7.50 -14.39 -14.23
N SER A 520 7.57 -14.32 -12.89
CA SER A 520 8.47 -13.46 -12.11
C SER A 520 8.25 -11.94 -12.31
N THR A 521 7.08 -11.50 -12.79
CA THR A 521 6.75 -10.07 -12.97
C THR A 521 5.90 -9.50 -11.83
N ARG A 522 5.16 -10.36 -11.14
CA ARG A 522 4.18 -9.98 -10.10
C ARG A 522 4.31 -10.80 -8.83
N VAL A 523 3.85 -10.23 -7.72
CA VAL A 523 3.80 -10.88 -6.39
C VAL A 523 2.41 -10.71 -5.79
N ALA A 524 1.82 -11.79 -5.29
CA ALA A 524 0.62 -11.73 -4.48
C ALA A 524 0.98 -11.30 -3.04
N MET A 525 0.14 -10.49 -2.40
CA MET A 525 0.37 -10.04 -1.03
C MET A 525 -0.94 -9.66 -0.32
N VAL A 526 -0.89 -9.52 1.00
CA VAL A 526 -2.00 -8.97 1.80
C VAL A 526 -1.59 -7.68 2.51
N SER A 527 -2.42 -6.63 2.37
CA SER A 527 -2.36 -5.44 3.23
C SER A 527 -3.58 -5.37 4.15
N TYR A 528 -3.43 -4.66 5.28
CA TYR A 528 -4.48 -4.51 6.28
C TYR A 528 -4.90 -3.07 6.49
N ARG A 529 -6.12 -2.88 7.00
CA ARG A 529 -6.57 -1.65 7.65
C ARG A 529 -7.08 -2.01 9.03
N LEU A 530 -6.63 -1.29 10.06
CA LEU A 530 -7.10 -1.53 11.43
C LEU A 530 -8.57 -1.13 11.56
N ASP A 531 -9.37 -1.98 12.22
CA ASP A 531 -10.75 -1.68 12.55
C ASP A 531 -10.87 -0.63 13.65
N ARG A 532 -11.90 0.21 13.50
CA ARG A 532 -12.04 1.44 14.26
C ARG A 532 -13.51 1.73 14.53
N PRO A 533 -13.99 1.71 15.78
CA PRO A 533 -15.38 2.02 16.10
C PRO A 533 -15.72 3.51 15.99
N ASP A 534 -14.70 4.36 15.80
CA ASP A 534 -14.79 5.81 15.57
C ASP A 534 -14.67 6.21 14.09
N ARG A 535 -14.50 5.24 13.16
CA ARG A 535 -14.52 5.48 11.72
C ARG A 535 -15.98 5.62 11.21
N PRO A 536 -16.31 6.66 10.40
CA PRO A 536 -17.68 6.98 9.99
C PRO A 536 -18.20 6.28 8.72
#